data_AF-A0A158DTB4-F1
#
_entry.id   AF-A0A158DTB4-F1
#
_cell.length_a   1.000
_cell.length_b   1.000
_cell.length_c   1.000
_cell.angle_alpha   90.00
_cell.angle_beta   90.00
_cell.angle_gamma   90.00
#
_symmetry.space_group_name_H-M   'P 1'
#
loop_
_entity.id
_entity.type
_entity.pdbx_description
1 polymer ?
#
loop_
_entity_poly.entity_id
_entity_poly.type
_entity_poly.pdbx_seq_one_letter_code
_entity_poly.pdbx_strand_id
1 'polypeptide(L)'
;MSQVRDDNKPKNLLLVQGGIPLKDVRGGFLSRIIDSNDLENVNYILRSEDGTPYCGQLNIVRHENRNNLLMMALDYGLPVALCGDGNGNITGLAVAPSNSPIPSLNCSFLKLQDSRTGTVIRIVDRDPGAAVSYVLQTGDGSRYCTQMWPNNENYDNRNSLFMLALRSNMAVTVTGGIRHEVTAIAVGS
;
A
#
# COMPACT_ATOMS: atom_id res chain seq x y z
N MET A 1 37.98 -17.72 38.24
CA MET A 1 37.39 -16.37 38.20
C MET A 1 38.33 -15.55 37.33
N SER A 2 37.96 -14.98 36.19
CA SER A 2 36.72 -14.27 35.89
C SER A 2 36.29 -14.46 34.43
N GLN A 3 35.00 -14.22 34.20
CA GLN A 3 34.20 -14.51 33.01
C GLN A 3 34.59 -13.69 31.78
N VAL A 4 34.53 -14.37 30.64
CA VAL A 4 34.18 -13.79 29.33
C VAL A 4 32.75 -13.24 29.41
N ARG A 5 32.54 -11.98 29.03
CA ARG A 5 31.23 -11.50 28.56
C ARG A 5 31.42 -10.54 27.39
N ASP A 6 31.30 -11.12 26.20
CA ASP A 6 30.63 -10.50 25.07
C ASP A 6 29.22 -10.08 25.50
N ASP A 7 28.85 -8.84 25.22
CA ASP A 7 27.45 -8.44 24.98
C ASP A 7 27.45 -7.07 24.28
N ASN A 8 28.06 -7.02 23.10
CA ASN A 8 27.83 -5.92 22.15
C ASN A 8 26.63 -6.28 21.26
N LYS A 9 25.46 -6.44 21.88
CA LYS A 9 24.18 -6.50 21.15
C LYS A 9 23.80 -5.07 20.77
N PRO A 10 23.49 -4.78 19.49
CA PRO A 10 22.89 -3.49 19.14
C PRO A 10 21.61 -3.35 19.97
N LYS A 11 21.50 -2.22 20.68
CA LYS A 11 20.26 -1.84 21.35
C LYS A 11 19.16 -1.87 20.29
N ASN A 12 18.26 -2.84 20.39
CA ASN A 12 16.96 -2.80 19.70
C ASN A 12 16.40 -1.42 19.96
N LEU A 13 16.42 -0.57 18.93
CA LEU A 13 15.67 0.68 18.90
C LEU A 13 14.22 0.25 19.12
N LEU A 14 13.78 0.43 20.36
CA LEU A 14 12.47 0.05 20.84
C LEU A 14 11.45 0.60 19.86
N LEU A 15 10.77 -0.28 19.13
CA LEU A 15 9.44 0.01 18.59
C LEU A 15 8.71 0.80 19.67
N VAL A 16 8.34 2.05 19.39
CA VAL A 16 7.33 2.72 20.20
C VAL A 16 6.07 1.88 19.97
N GLN A 17 5.84 0.88 20.83
CA GLN A 17 4.81 -0.12 20.64
C GLN A 17 3.44 0.55 20.79
N GLY A 18 2.87 0.96 19.65
CA GLY A 18 1.49 1.44 19.55
C GLY A 18 0.47 0.32 19.37
N GLY A 19 0.91 -0.96 19.32
CA GLY A 19 0.07 -2.12 19.09
C GLY A 19 0.85 -3.44 18.95
N ILE A 20 0.15 -4.52 18.61
CA ILE A 20 0.70 -5.86 18.36
C ILE A 20 1.54 -5.82 17.07
N PRO A 21 2.78 -6.35 17.02
CA PRO A 21 3.53 -6.41 15.78
C PRO A 21 2.75 -7.10 14.65
N LEU A 22 2.68 -6.46 13.48
CA LEU A 22 2.03 -7.00 12.29
C LEU A 22 2.91 -8.12 11.68
N LYS A 23 2.49 -9.38 11.76
CA LYS A 23 3.28 -10.54 11.27
C LYS A 23 2.66 -11.29 10.10
N ASP A 24 1.46 -10.90 9.72
CA ASP A 24 0.63 -11.54 8.69
C ASP A 24 -0.21 -10.46 8.00
N VAL A 25 -1.08 -10.89 7.10
CA VAL A 25 -2.11 -10.01 6.51
C VAL A 25 -3.16 -9.65 7.57
N ARG A 26 -3.39 -8.35 7.76
CA ARG A 26 -4.49 -7.80 8.55
C ARG A 26 -5.19 -6.70 7.78
N GLY A 27 -6.51 -6.65 7.92
CA GLY A 27 -7.38 -5.65 7.32
C GLY A 27 -7.91 -4.68 8.35
N GLY A 28 -8.14 -3.42 7.96
CA GLY A 28 -8.69 -2.40 8.84
C GLY A 28 -8.46 -0.99 8.34
N PHE A 29 -8.31 -0.05 9.28
CA PHE A 29 -8.08 1.37 9.01
C PHE A 29 -6.84 1.85 9.76
N LEU A 30 -6.05 2.71 9.12
CA LEU A 30 -4.96 3.38 9.82
C LEU A 30 -5.53 4.34 10.85
N SER A 31 -4.95 4.34 12.04
CA SER A 31 -5.40 5.15 13.17
C SER A 31 -4.32 6.10 13.69
N ARG A 32 -3.05 5.85 13.35
CA ARG A 32 -1.91 6.66 13.78
C ARG A 32 -0.67 6.38 12.94
N ILE A 33 0.17 7.40 12.82
CA ILE A 33 1.56 7.31 12.34
C ILE A 33 2.47 7.78 13.46
N ILE A 34 3.56 7.05 13.69
CA ILE A 34 4.58 7.36 14.69
C ILE A 34 5.90 7.50 13.95
N ASP A 35 6.30 8.74 13.74
CA ASP A 35 7.62 9.12 13.26
C ASP A 35 8.52 9.40 14.48
N SER A 36 9.73 8.88 14.48
CA SER A 36 10.65 8.92 15.62
C SER A 36 12.03 9.38 15.18
N ASN A 37 13.06 9.28 16.04
CA ASN A 37 14.41 9.69 15.64
C ASN A 37 15.06 8.76 14.59
N ASP A 38 14.41 7.65 14.24
CA ASP A 38 14.78 6.85 13.07
C ASP A 38 14.24 7.53 11.81
N LEU A 39 15.10 8.28 11.13
CA LEU A 39 14.75 9.10 9.96
C LEU A 39 14.34 8.27 8.74
N GLU A 40 14.57 6.95 8.74
CA GLU A 40 14.22 6.09 7.62
C GLU A 40 12.99 5.23 7.90
N ASN A 41 12.66 4.96 9.17
CA ASN A 41 11.61 4.01 9.52
C ASN A 41 10.47 4.66 10.30
N VAL A 42 9.26 4.55 9.73
CA VAL A 42 8.03 5.07 10.32
C VAL A 42 7.13 3.91 10.74
N ASN A 43 6.49 4.02 11.91
CA ASN A 43 5.54 3.02 12.39
C ASN A 43 4.09 3.45 12.08
N TYR A 44 3.32 2.53 11.51
CA TYR A 44 1.91 2.70 11.17
C TYR A 44 1.05 1.81 12.07
N ILE A 45 0.00 2.40 12.65
CA ILE A 45 -0.94 1.69 13.51
C ILE A 45 -2.24 1.40 12.76
N LEU A 46 -2.42 0.14 12.39
CA LEU A 46 -3.64 -0.42 11.80
C LEU A 46 -4.60 -0.85 12.91
N ARG A 47 -5.83 -0.36 12.90
CA ARG A 47 -6.92 -0.88 13.73
C ARG A 47 -7.76 -1.83 12.90
N SER A 48 -7.79 -3.12 13.25
CA SER A 48 -8.64 -4.11 12.59
C SER A 48 -10.12 -3.95 12.96
N GLU A 49 -10.99 -4.67 12.25
CA GLU A 49 -12.44 -4.62 12.45
C GLU A 49 -12.88 -5.00 13.87
N ASP A 50 -12.14 -5.87 14.54
CA ASP A 50 -12.33 -6.26 15.95
C ASP A 50 -11.81 -5.20 16.95
N GLY A 51 -11.24 -4.10 16.48
CA GLY A 51 -10.66 -3.03 17.28
C GLY A 51 -9.21 -3.27 17.71
N THR A 52 -8.62 -4.42 17.38
CA THR A 52 -7.23 -4.74 17.76
C THR A 52 -6.25 -3.81 17.04
N PRO A 53 -5.33 -3.14 17.76
CA PRO A 53 -4.29 -2.33 17.14
C PRO A 53 -3.07 -3.19 16.76
N TYR A 54 -2.69 -3.14 15.48
CA TYR A 54 -1.47 -3.73 14.94
C TYR A 54 -0.48 -2.64 14.53
N CYS A 55 0.81 -2.87 14.78
CA CYS A 55 1.90 -1.97 14.47
C CYS A 55 2.77 -2.57 13.36
N GLY A 56 2.91 -1.86 12.25
CA GLY A 56 3.83 -2.21 11.16
C GLY A 56 4.86 -1.11 10.94
N GLN A 57 6.12 -1.47 10.73
CA GLN A 57 7.21 -0.54 10.43
C GLN A 57 7.45 -0.47 8.92
N LEU A 58 7.69 0.71 8.36
CA LEU A 58 8.02 0.89 6.96
C LEU A 58 9.31 1.71 6.83
N ASN A 59 10.28 1.20 6.07
CA ASN A 59 11.39 2.02 5.61
C ASN A 59 10.90 2.94 4.48
N ILE A 60 10.70 4.22 4.78
CA ILE A 60 10.05 5.18 3.88
C ILE A 60 10.95 5.60 2.71
N VAL A 61 12.27 5.51 2.88
CA VAL A 61 13.26 5.81 1.84
C VAL A 61 13.23 4.74 0.75
N ARG A 62 13.12 3.46 1.14
CA ARG A 62 13.03 2.33 0.20
C ARG A 62 11.64 2.13 -0.38
N HIS A 63 10.61 2.62 0.29
CA HIS A 63 9.22 2.35 -0.03
C HIS A 63 8.35 3.62 -0.06
N GLU A 64 8.82 4.65 -0.75
CA GLU A 64 8.12 5.94 -0.87
C GLU A 64 6.67 5.78 -1.35
N ASN A 65 6.41 4.91 -2.32
CA ASN A 65 5.05 4.66 -2.81
C ASN A 65 4.13 4.06 -1.76
N ARG A 66 4.64 3.17 -0.91
CA ARG A 66 3.86 2.62 0.21
C ARG A 66 3.59 3.70 1.24
N ASN A 67 4.59 4.51 1.53
CA ASN A 67 4.45 5.65 2.44
C ASN A 67 3.34 6.58 1.95
N ASN A 68 3.35 6.97 0.67
CA ASN A 68 2.33 7.83 0.07
C ASN A 68 0.92 7.22 0.13
N LEU A 69 0.79 5.91 -0.16
CA LEU A 69 -0.48 5.20 -0.06
C LEU A 69 -1.01 5.13 1.38
N LEU A 70 -0.14 4.90 2.37
CA LEU A 70 -0.53 4.85 3.77
C LEU A 70 -0.90 6.25 4.31
N MET A 71 -0.15 7.29 3.94
CA MET A 71 -0.47 8.68 4.27
C MET A 71 -1.85 9.05 3.70
N MET A 72 -2.10 8.75 2.43
CA MET A 72 -3.41 8.95 1.80
C MET A 72 -4.51 8.13 2.51
N ALA A 73 -4.24 6.87 2.84
CA ALA A 73 -5.24 6.03 3.49
C ALA A 73 -5.61 6.55 4.89
N LEU A 74 -4.65 7.09 5.64
CA LEU A 74 -4.93 7.73 6.93
C LEU A 74 -5.74 9.02 6.74
N ASP A 75 -5.31 9.91 5.85
CA ASP A 75 -5.92 11.23 5.63
C ASP A 75 -7.39 11.11 5.18
N TYR A 76 -7.68 10.16 4.28
CA TYR A 76 -9.01 9.96 3.72
C TYR A 76 -9.84 8.88 4.43
N GLY A 77 -9.33 8.26 5.49
CA GLY A 77 -10.00 7.17 6.20
C GLY A 77 -10.31 5.97 5.29
N LEU A 78 -9.35 5.59 4.44
CA LEU A 78 -9.53 4.51 3.47
C LEU A 78 -9.30 3.14 4.12
N PRO A 79 -10.10 2.11 3.75
CA PRO A 79 -9.84 0.74 4.16
C PRO A 79 -8.54 0.22 3.53
N VAL A 80 -7.74 -0.45 4.36
CA VAL A 80 -6.47 -1.05 3.95
C VAL A 80 -6.37 -2.50 4.38
N ALA A 81 -5.57 -3.26 3.64
CA ALA A 81 -4.97 -4.50 4.13
C ALA A 81 -3.46 -4.36 4.11
N LEU A 82 -2.79 -4.71 5.21
CA LEU A 82 -1.35 -4.67 5.35
C LEU A 82 -0.82 -6.09 5.59
N CYS A 83 0.32 -6.40 4.99
CA CYS A 83 1.11 -7.60 5.26
C CYS A 83 2.38 -7.21 6.00
N GLY A 84 2.67 -7.90 7.09
CA GLY A 84 3.92 -7.75 7.82
C GLY A 84 4.77 -9.01 7.77
N ASP A 85 6.08 -8.89 7.95
CA ASP A 85 6.99 -10.03 8.13
C ASP A 85 7.14 -10.44 9.62
N GLY A 86 7.98 -11.44 9.89
CA GLY A 86 8.24 -11.91 11.27
C GLY A 86 8.82 -10.85 12.22
N ASN A 87 9.37 -9.75 11.68
CA ASN A 87 9.95 -8.63 12.42
C ASN A 87 8.97 -7.45 12.57
N GLY A 88 7.81 -7.49 11.94
CA GLY A 88 6.86 -6.38 11.96
C GLY A 88 7.06 -5.36 10.83
N ASN A 89 7.89 -5.65 9.82
CA ASN A 89 8.07 -4.75 8.68
C ASN A 89 6.92 -4.92 7.69
N ILE A 90 6.39 -3.83 7.17
CA ILE A 90 5.35 -3.81 6.15
C ILE A 90 5.94 -4.29 4.82
N THR A 91 5.53 -5.48 4.40
CA THR A 91 5.99 -6.13 3.18
C THR A 91 5.03 -5.99 2.02
N GLY A 92 3.75 -5.65 2.27
CA GLY A 92 2.78 -5.33 1.24
C GLY A 92 1.54 -4.63 1.78
N LEU A 93 0.79 -3.98 0.89
CA LEU A 93 -0.46 -3.32 1.21
C LEU A 93 -1.45 -3.30 0.05
N ALA A 94 -2.73 -3.17 0.37
CA ALA A 94 -3.78 -2.79 -0.56
C ALA A 94 -4.64 -1.70 0.04
N VAL A 95 -5.11 -0.77 -0.79
CA VAL A 95 -6.01 0.33 -0.41
C VAL A 95 -7.23 0.30 -1.33
N ALA A 96 -8.41 0.58 -0.79
CA ALA A 96 -9.65 0.75 -1.54
C ALA A 96 -10.37 2.06 -1.17
N PRO A 97 -11.37 2.52 -1.93
CA PRO A 97 -12.16 3.71 -1.58
C PRO A 97 -12.87 3.58 -0.22
N SER A 98 -13.16 4.69 0.45
CA SER A 98 -13.73 4.74 1.82
C SER A 98 -15.01 3.93 2.03
N ASN A 99 -15.85 3.80 1.00
CA ASN A 99 -17.11 3.03 1.06
C ASN A 99 -16.97 1.58 0.57
N SER A 100 -15.74 1.08 0.42
CA SER A 100 -15.47 -0.28 -0.01
C SER A 100 -15.20 -1.21 1.17
N PRO A 101 -15.47 -2.52 1.03
CA PRO A 101 -14.96 -3.52 1.97
C PRO A 101 -13.43 -3.46 2.06
N ILE A 102 -12.88 -4.00 3.16
CA ILE A 102 -11.44 -4.21 3.31
C ILE A 102 -10.87 -4.89 2.05
N PRO A 103 -9.84 -4.30 1.41
CA PRO A 103 -9.28 -4.86 0.18
C PRO A 103 -8.51 -6.15 0.45
N SER A 104 -8.45 -7.02 -0.55
CA SER A 104 -7.52 -8.15 -0.55
C SER A 104 -6.22 -7.77 -1.25
N LEU A 105 -5.10 -8.32 -0.77
CA LEU A 105 -3.78 -8.25 -1.42
C LEU A 105 -3.70 -9.07 -2.72
N ASN A 106 -4.70 -9.90 -3.02
CA ASN A 106 -4.75 -10.65 -4.28
C ASN A 106 -5.38 -9.79 -5.40
N CYS A 107 -4.70 -9.74 -6.57
CA CYS A 107 -5.23 -9.15 -7.82
C CYS A 107 -5.53 -10.27 -8.83
N SER A 108 -6.66 -10.98 -8.66
CA SER A 108 -7.11 -12.03 -9.60
C SER A 108 -8.18 -11.51 -10.57
N PHE A 109 -7.94 -10.35 -11.17
CA PHE A 109 -8.89 -9.70 -12.10
C PHE A 109 -8.45 -9.85 -13.56
N LEU A 110 -9.33 -9.45 -14.50
CA LEU A 110 -9.03 -9.48 -15.93
C LEU A 110 -7.83 -8.60 -16.24
N LYS A 111 -6.94 -9.04 -17.11
CA LYS A 111 -5.76 -8.24 -17.47
C LYS A 111 -6.16 -7.15 -18.46
N LEU A 112 -5.82 -5.90 -18.16
CA LEU A 112 -6.07 -4.78 -19.09
C LEU A 112 -5.03 -4.81 -20.22
N GLN A 113 -5.49 -4.95 -21.47
CA GLN A 113 -4.64 -4.93 -22.68
C GLN A 113 -5.13 -3.93 -23.73
N ASP A 114 -6.18 -3.16 -23.40
CA ASP A 114 -6.81 -2.16 -24.24
C ASP A 114 -7.09 -0.88 -23.44
N SER A 115 -7.86 0.04 -24.02
CA SER A 115 -8.30 1.26 -23.34
C SER A 115 -9.67 1.07 -22.72
N ARG A 116 -9.81 1.39 -21.43
CA ARG A 116 -11.07 1.27 -20.68
C ARG A 116 -11.29 2.48 -19.79
N THR A 117 -12.55 2.88 -19.68
CA THR A 117 -13.01 3.93 -18.77
C THR A 117 -13.76 3.33 -17.58
N GLY A 118 -13.42 3.76 -16.38
CA GLY A 118 -14.02 3.25 -15.15
C GLY A 118 -13.58 4.01 -13.90
N THR A 119 -13.71 3.38 -12.73
CA THR A 119 -13.27 3.91 -11.44
C THR A 119 -12.17 3.05 -10.85
N VAL A 120 -11.19 3.67 -10.22
CA VAL A 120 -10.14 2.93 -9.50
C VAL A 120 -10.76 2.42 -8.19
N ILE A 121 -10.81 1.11 -8.02
CA ILE A 121 -11.43 0.47 -6.84
C ILE A 121 -10.41 -0.19 -5.91
N ARG A 122 -9.15 -0.30 -6.35
CA ARG A 122 -8.08 -0.86 -5.52
C ARG A 122 -6.71 -0.48 -6.07
N ILE A 123 -5.77 -0.23 -5.17
CA ILE A 123 -4.33 -0.17 -5.44
C ILE A 123 -3.65 -1.23 -4.56
N VAL A 124 -2.77 -2.05 -5.12
CA VAL A 124 -2.07 -3.15 -4.42
C VAL A 124 -0.57 -3.06 -4.68
N ASP A 125 0.21 -3.01 -3.62
CA ASP A 125 1.69 -3.05 -3.63
C ASP A 125 2.12 -4.23 -2.75
N ARG A 126 2.48 -5.37 -3.35
CA ARG A 126 2.63 -6.64 -2.60
C ARG A 126 4.06 -6.98 -2.20
N ASP A 127 5.06 -6.66 -3.02
CA ASP A 127 6.45 -7.09 -2.79
C ASP A 127 7.46 -5.96 -3.10
N PRO A 128 8.58 -5.87 -2.36
CA PRO A 128 9.67 -4.96 -2.69
C PRO A 128 10.16 -5.17 -4.14
N GLY A 129 10.00 -4.15 -4.99
CA GLY A 129 10.42 -4.20 -6.40
C GLY A 129 9.42 -4.85 -7.36
N ALA A 130 8.28 -5.34 -6.87
CA ALA A 130 7.18 -5.75 -7.73
C ALA A 130 6.42 -4.53 -8.28
N ALA A 131 5.68 -4.76 -9.37
CA ALA A 131 4.80 -3.75 -9.91
C ALA A 131 3.62 -3.49 -8.97
N VAL A 132 3.26 -2.21 -8.80
CA VAL A 132 2.01 -1.81 -8.17
C VAL A 132 0.87 -2.15 -9.13
N SER A 133 -0.13 -2.85 -8.63
CA SER A 133 -1.32 -3.24 -9.38
C SER A 133 -2.48 -2.29 -9.08
N TYR A 134 -3.15 -1.82 -10.12
CA TYR A 134 -4.33 -0.96 -10.05
C TYR A 134 -5.53 -1.72 -10.59
N VAL A 135 -6.65 -1.68 -9.87
CA VAL A 135 -7.89 -2.34 -10.26
C VAL A 135 -8.90 -1.30 -10.69
N LEU A 136 -9.32 -1.37 -11.94
CA LEU A 136 -10.34 -0.55 -12.56
C LEU A 136 -11.67 -1.31 -12.59
N GLN A 137 -12.77 -0.70 -12.16
CA GLN A 137 -14.12 -1.19 -12.39
C GLN A 137 -14.82 -0.34 -13.46
N THR A 138 -15.22 -0.96 -14.56
CA THR A 138 -15.95 -0.33 -15.66
C THR A 138 -17.45 -0.23 -15.34
N GLY A 139 -18.18 0.56 -16.12
CA GLY A 139 -19.62 0.83 -15.87
C GLY A 139 -20.53 -0.40 -15.98
N ASP A 140 -20.09 -1.45 -16.67
CA ASP A 140 -20.75 -2.76 -16.74
C ASP A 140 -20.45 -3.66 -15.52
N GLY A 141 -19.63 -3.19 -14.57
CA GLY A 141 -19.19 -3.93 -13.39
C GLY A 141 -17.96 -4.83 -13.60
N SER A 142 -17.43 -4.92 -14.82
CA SER A 142 -16.22 -5.68 -15.12
C SER A 142 -15.01 -5.07 -14.39
N ARG A 143 -14.09 -5.93 -13.95
CA ARG A 143 -12.92 -5.52 -13.16
C ARG A 143 -11.63 -5.92 -13.87
N TYR A 144 -10.76 -4.95 -14.07
CA TYR A 144 -9.50 -5.11 -14.77
C TYR A 144 -8.31 -4.73 -13.87
N CYS A 145 -7.23 -5.50 -13.92
CA CYS A 145 -5.95 -5.24 -13.27
C CYS A 145 -4.96 -4.75 -14.33
N THR A 146 -4.22 -3.69 -14.00
CA THR A 146 -3.07 -3.17 -14.75
C THR A 146 -1.94 -2.86 -13.78
N GLN A 147 -0.69 -2.73 -14.24
CA GLN A 147 0.46 -2.64 -13.36
C GLN A 147 1.47 -1.57 -13.77
N MET A 148 2.26 -1.10 -12.80
CA MET A 148 3.32 -0.12 -13.01
C MET A 148 4.50 -0.41 -12.09
N TRP A 149 5.73 -0.30 -12.59
CA TRP A 149 6.93 -0.38 -11.78
C TRP A 149 7.26 1.00 -11.25
N PRO A 150 7.16 1.25 -9.93
CA PRO A 150 7.31 2.60 -9.43
C PRO A 150 8.76 3.11 -9.48
N ASN A 151 9.75 2.20 -9.50
CA ASN A 151 11.16 2.55 -9.39
C ASN A 151 11.95 2.46 -10.71
N ASN A 152 11.28 2.12 -11.82
CA ASN A 152 11.90 2.08 -13.16
C ASN A 152 11.42 3.30 -13.96
N GLU A 153 12.02 4.46 -13.67
CA GLU A 153 12.07 5.68 -14.49
C GLU A 153 10.74 6.20 -15.10
N ASN A 154 10.28 7.36 -14.58
CA ASN A 154 9.35 8.34 -15.21
C ASN A 154 7.82 8.10 -15.14
N TYR A 155 7.28 7.37 -14.16
CA TYR A 155 5.83 7.20 -14.02
C TYR A 155 5.17 7.78 -12.75
N ASP A 156 5.88 8.61 -11.97
CA ASP A 156 5.39 9.17 -10.69
C ASP A 156 4.05 9.90 -10.84
N ASN A 157 3.89 10.64 -11.95
CA ASN A 157 2.64 11.32 -12.25
C ASN A 157 1.46 10.35 -12.40
N ARG A 158 1.67 9.17 -12.99
CA ARG A 158 0.60 8.18 -13.20
C ARG A 158 0.15 7.57 -11.87
N ASN A 159 1.10 7.22 -11.00
CA ASN A 159 0.76 6.72 -9.67
C ASN A 159 -0.03 7.77 -8.87
N SER A 160 0.43 9.04 -8.92
CA SER A 160 -0.27 10.16 -8.31
C SER A 160 -1.69 10.36 -8.87
N LEU A 161 -1.88 10.16 -10.18
CA LEU A 161 -3.20 10.20 -10.82
C LEU A 161 -4.11 9.04 -10.38
N PHE A 162 -3.58 7.82 -10.20
CA PHE A 162 -4.34 6.70 -9.64
C PHE A 162 -4.75 6.96 -8.19
N MET A 163 -3.85 7.48 -7.36
CA MET A 163 -4.16 7.88 -5.99
C MET A 163 -5.22 8.98 -5.95
N LEU A 164 -5.09 10.01 -6.80
CA LEU A 164 -6.09 11.07 -6.96
C LEU A 164 -7.46 10.50 -7.33
N ALA A 165 -7.52 9.60 -8.31
CA ALA A 165 -8.75 9.00 -8.77
C ALA A 165 -9.38 8.11 -7.69
N LEU A 166 -8.59 7.31 -6.97
CA LEU A 166 -9.06 6.45 -5.87
C LEU A 166 -9.68 7.29 -4.75
N ARG A 167 -8.98 8.31 -4.25
CA ARG A 167 -9.44 9.14 -3.12
C ARG A 167 -10.61 10.04 -3.47
N SER A 168 -10.70 10.49 -4.73
CA SER A 168 -11.73 11.42 -5.19
C SER A 168 -12.89 10.72 -5.89
N ASN A 169 -12.82 9.39 -6.05
CA ASN A 169 -13.77 8.58 -6.81
C ASN A 169 -14.02 9.14 -8.24
N MET A 170 -12.98 9.68 -8.88
CA MET A 170 -13.08 10.21 -10.23
C MET A 170 -12.99 9.10 -11.27
N ALA A 171 -13.73 9.26 -12.36
CA ALA A 171 -13.59 8.41 -13.53
C ALA A 171 -12.18 8.57 -14.12
N VAL A 172 -11.65 7.46 -14.63
CA VAL A 172 -10.37 7.41 -15.33
C VAL A 172 -10.52 6.65 -16.64
N THR A 173 -9.76 7.05 -17.64
CA THR A 173 -9.52 6.26 -18.84
C THR A 173 -8.08 5.77 -18.80
N VAL A 174 -7.90 4.45 -18.81
CA VAL A 174 -6.59 3.79 -18.69
C VAL A 174 -6.36 2.93 -19.92
N THR A 175 -5.15 3.02 -20.48
CA THR A 175 -4.70 2.14 -21.56
C THR A 175 -3.65 1.17 -21.02
N GLY A 176 -3.90 -0.12 -21.17
CA GLY A 176 -2.96 -1.19 -20.84
C GLY A 176 -2.14 -1.64 -22.05
N GLY A 177 -0.88 -2.00 -21.82
CA GLY A 177 0.00 -2.61 -22.82
C GLY A 177 -0.09 -4.14 -22.86
N ILE A 178 0.76 -4.76 -23.68
CA ILE A 178 0.77 -6.22 -23.89
C ILE A 178 1.11 -6.98 -22.59
N ARG A 179 1.99 -6.40 -21.76
CA ARG A 179 2.37 -6.92 -20.44
C ARG A 179 1.47 -6.35 -19.32
N HIS A 180 0.33 -5.78 -19.69
CA HIS A 180 -0.68 -5.18 -18.81
C HIS A 180 -0.15 -3.97 -18.03
N GLU A 181 0.96 -3.41 -18.48
CA GLU A 181 1.54 -2.19 -17.98
C GLU A 181 0.68 -0.98 -18.33
N VAL A 182 0.57 -0.01 -17.44
CA VAL A 182 -0.12 1.24 -17.75
C VAL A 182 0.69 2.02 -18.78
N THR A 183 0.13 2.26 -19.96
CA THR A 183 0.77 3.05 -21.03
C THR A 183 0.22 4.47 -21.13
N ALA A 184 -1.02 4.71 -20.68
CA ALA A 184 -1.63 6.03 -20.56
C ALA A 184 -2.73 6.05 -19.47
N ILE A 185 -2.94 7.22 -18.88
CA ILE A 185 -4.06 7.49 -17.95
C ILE A 185 -4.55 8.93 -18.15
N ALA A 186 -5.86 9.11 -18.14
CA ALA A 186 -6.54 10.40 -17.97
C ALA A 186 -7.48 10.30 -16.77
N VAL A 187 -7.61 11.39 -16.00
CA VAL A 187 -8.49 11.49 -14.82
C VAL A 187 -9.47 12.62 -15.05
N GLY A 188 -10.76 12.36 -14.82
CA GLY A 188 -11.85 13.28 -15.11
C GLY A 188 -12.67 12.87 -16.32
N SER A 189 -13.81 13.54 -16.46
CA SER A 189 -14.77 13.42 -17.56
C SER A 189 -14.52 14.44 -18.65
#